data_AF-A0A6P8U0S7-F1
#
_entry.id   AF-A0A6P8U0S7-F1
#
_cell.length_a   1.000
_cell.length_b   1.000
_cell.length_c   1.000
_cell.angle_alpha   90.00
_cell.angle_beta   90.00
_cell.angle_gamma   90.00
#
_symmetry.space_group_name_H-M   'P 1'
#
loop_
_entity.id
_entity.type
_entity.pdbx_description
1 polymer ?
#
loop_
_entity_poly.entity_id
_entity_poly.type
_entity_poly.pdbx_seq_one_letter_code
_entity_poly.pdbx_strand_id
1 'polypeptide(L)'
;GVCIAQSLKIPREPRPGEFDKIILRLIETPNARAVIMFANEDDIRRILDAAKRNNLTGHFLWVGSDSWGSKISPVVQQERVAEGAVTILPKRVSVDAFDRYFKSRSLSNNRRNVWFAEFWEENFVCKLGQHGKRPGSPKKCTALEKVGRDSTYEQEGKVQFVMDAVYAMAHALHHMHRELCSGFPGLCPRMANIDGKELLAHVRAVAFNGKNCCCCFNSTDVL
;
A
#
# COMPACT_ATOMS: atom_id res chain seq x y z
N GLY A 1 27.06 3.11 -20.39
CA GLY A 1 25.61 3.36 -20.54
C GLY A 1 24.86 2.05 -20.31
N VAL A 2 23.57 2.12 -20.00
CA VAL A 2 22.67 0.95 -19.87
C VAL A 2 21.76 0.90 -21.11
N CYS A 3 21.56 -0.28 -21.70
CA CYS A 3 20.71 -0.47 -22.86
C CYS A 3 19.40 -1.16 -22.47
N ILE A 4 18.29 -0.75 -23.10
CA ILE A 4 16.97 -1.36 -22.92
C ILE A 4 16.71 -2.28 -24.11
N ALA A 5 16.62 -3.59 -23.88
CA ALA A 5 16.35 -4.55 -24.95
C ALA A 5 14.92 -4.44 -25.50
N GLN A 6 13.95 -4.26 -24.60
CA GLN A 6 12.54 -4.05 -24.93
C GLN A 6 11.80 -3.35 -23.79
N SER A 7 10.70 -2.68 -24.13
CA SER A 7 9.79 -2.03 -23.17
C SER A 7 8.37 -2.51 -23.43
N LEU A 8 7.82 -3.27 -22.50
CA LEU A 8 6.47 -3.84 -22.59
C LEU A 8 5.53 -3.18 -21.59
N LYS A 9 4.27 -3.02 -21.97
CA LYS A 9 3.22 -2.42 -21.13
C LYS A 9 2.15 -3.45 -20.80
N ILE A 10 1.77 -3.51 -19.53
CA ILE A 10 0.62 -4.28 -19.06
C ILE A 10 -0.65 -3.44 -19.30
N PRO A 11 -1.67 -3.94 -20.02
CA PRO A 11 -2.94 -3.24 -20.18
C PRO A 11 -3.65 -3.03 -18.84
N ARG A 12 -4.45 -1.96 -18.71
CA ARG A 12 -5.22 -1.68 -17.48
C ARG A 12 -6.21 -2.80 -17.13
N GLU A 13 -6.77 -3.44 -18.16
CA GLU A 13 -7.67 -4.59 -18.05
C GLU A 13 -7.11 -5.73 -18.91
N PRO A 14 -6.16 -6.52 -18.38
CA PRO A 14 -5.54 -7.61 -19.12
C PRO A 14 -6.56 -8.69 -19.44
N ARG A 15 -6.66 -9.08 -20.71
CA ARG A 15 -7.44 -10.25 -21.13
C ARG A 15 -6.74 -11.54 -20.68
N PRO A 16 -7.46 -12.67 -20.59
CA PRO A 16 -6.84 -13.97 -20.37
C PRO A 16 -5.69 -14.23 -21.36
N GLY A 17 -4.55 -14.72 -20.85
CA GLY A 17 -3.35 -15.00 -21.65
C GLY A 17 -2.46 -13.80 -21.98
N GLU A 18 -2.81 -12.57 -21.58
CA GLU A 18 -1.98 -11.40 -21.91
C GLU A 18 -0.62 -11.43 -21.20
N PHE A 19 -0.58 -11.90 -19.95
CA PHE A 19 0.67 -12.09 -19.20
C PHE A 19 1.59 -13.13 -19.84
N ASP A 20 1.03 -14.21 -20.40
CA ASP A 20 1.80 -15.19 -21.17
C ASP A 20 2.44 -14.57 -22.41
N LYS A 21 1.70 -13.74 -23.15
CA LYS A 21 2.27 -13.04 -24.31
C LYS A 21 3.42 -12.11 -23.92
N ILE A 22 3.31 -11.43 -22.77
CA ILE A 22 4.41 -10.59 -22.26
C ILE A 22 5.64 -11.46 -21.99
N ILE A 23 5.47 -12.59 -21.31
CA ILE A 23 6.56 -13.54 -21.05
C ILE A 23 7.18 -14.07 -22.35
N LEU A 24 6.35 -14.44 -23.32
CA LEU A 24 6.82 -14.91 -24.63
C LEU A 24 7.58 -13.83 -25.40
N ARG A 25 7.19 -12.56 -25.27
CA ARG A 25 7.97 -11.45 -25.84
C ARG A 25 9.30 -11.23 -25.12
N LEU A 26 9.34 -11.39 -23.79
CA LEU A 26 10.58 -11.29 -23.03
C LEU A 26 11.65 -12.29 -23.50
N ILE A 27 11.25 -13.51 -23.86
CA ILE A 27 12.18 -14.54 -24.34
C ILE A 27 12.69 -14.31 -25.77
N GLU A 28 12.07 -13.41 -26.55
CA GLU A 28 12.55 -13.03 -27.89
C GLU A 28 13.94 -12.35 -27.82
N THR A 29 14.32 -11.85 -26.64
CA THR A 29 15.65 -11.27 -26.37
C THR A 29 16.43 -12.11 -25.33
N PRO A 30 16.95 -13.31 -25.70
CA PRO A 30 17.49 -14.27 -24.73
C PRO A 30 18.76 -13.78 -24.00
N ASN A 31 19.48 -12.82 -24.58
CA ASN A 31 20.65 -12.19 -23.94
C ASN A 31 20.26 -11.23 -22.80
N ALA A 32 19.02 -10.72 -22.80
CA ALA A 32 18.51 -9.81 -21.78
C ALA A 32 17.75 -10.59 -20.70
N ARG A 33 18.49 -11.01 -19.67
CA ARG A 33 17.92 -11.80 -18.55
C ARG A 33 17.33 -10.95 -17.43
N ALA A 34 17.78 -9.71 -17.28
CA ALA A 34 17.28 -8.81 -16.25
C ALA A 34 15.98 -8.13 -16.70
N VAL A 35 14.93 -8.21 -15.88
CA VAL A 35 13.60 -7.62 -16.15
C VAL A 35 13.27 -6.64 -15.03
N ILE A 36 13.18 -5.36 -15.38
CA ILE A 36 12.77 -4.30 -14.46
C ILE A 36 11.25 -4.14 -14.54
N MET A 37 10.57 -4.33 -13.41
CA MET A 37 9.11 -4.30 -13.31
C MET A 37 8.64 -3.09 -12.51
N PHE A 38 7.96 -2.18 -13.19
CA PHE A 38 7.15 -1.12 -12.60
C PHE A 38 5.67 -1.49 -12.77
N ALA A 39 5.17 -2.31 -11.86
CA ALA A 39 3.82 -2.87 -11.91
C ALA A 39 3.21 -2.94 -10.50
N ASN A 40 1.89 -3.01 -10.40
CA ASN A 40 1.23 -3.19 -9.10
C ASN A 40 1.42 -4.63 -8.59
N GLU A 41 1.00 -4.87 -7.35
CA GLU A 41 1.15 -6.16 -6.65
C GLU A 41 0.55 -7.35 -7.43
N ASP A 42 -0.67 -7.18 -7.94
CA ASP A 42 -1.42 -8.22 -8.66
C ASP A 42 -0.78 -8.56 -10.01
N ASP A 43 -0.33 -7.55 -10.74
CA ASP A 43 0.31 -7.72 -12.04
C ASP A 43 1.66 -8.43 -11.91
N ILE A 44 2.45 -8.12 -10.87
CA ILE A 44 3.70 -8.82 -10.57
C ILE A 44 3.41 -10.29 -10.29
N ARG A 45 2.43 -10.60 -9.44
CA ARG A 45 2.01 -11.97 -9.15
C ARG A 45 1.68 -12.74 -10.43
N ARG A 46 0.90 -12.11 -11.32
CA ARG A 46 0.46 -12.72 -12.59
C ARG A 46 1.61 -12.90 -13.59
N ILE A 47 2.58 -11.99 -13.62
CA ILE A 47 3.80 -12.15 -14.43
C ILE A 47 4.64 -13.32 -13.92
N LEU A 48 4.87 -13.42 -12.60
CA LEU A 48 5.62 -14.53 -12.01
C LEU A 48 4.91 -15.87 -12.25
N ASP A 49 3.58 -15.90 -12.14
CA ASP A 49 2.79 -17.08 -12.47
C ASP A 49 2.87 -17.45 -13.96
N ALA A 50 2.81 -16.46 -14.87
CA ALA A 50 3.00 -16.71 -16.30
C ALA A 50 4.40 -17.26 -16.61
N ALA A 51 5.46 -16.71 -15.99
CA ALA A 51 6.81 -17.26 -16.11
C ALA A 51 6.89 -18.71 -15.60
N LYS A 52 6.22 -19.02 -14.49
CA LYS A 52 6.11 -20.38 -13.94
C LYS A 52 5.45 -21.33 -14.95
N ARG A 53 4.28 -20.94 -15.50
CA ARG A 53 3.51 -21.74 -16.46
C ARG A 53 4.23 -21.97 -17.78
N ASN A 54 5.09 -21.05 -18.18
CA ASN A 54 5.94 -21.16 -19.37
C ASN A 54 7.30 -21.85 -19.09
N ASN A 55 7.48 -22.45 -17.90
CA ASN A 55 8.70 -23.17 -17.51
C ASN A 55 9.98 -22.31 -17.53
N LEU A 56 9.87 -21.01 -17.21
CA LEU A 56 11.00 -20.06 -17.21
C LEU A 56 11.56 -19.80 -15.80
N THR A 57 11.37 -20.75 -14.88
CA THR A 57 11.93 -20.68 -13.52
C THR A 57 13.46 -20.58 -13.61
N GLY A 58 14.05 -19.58 -12.94
CA GLY A 58 15.50 -19.34 -12.96
C GLY A 58 16.06 -18.72 -14.25
N HIS A 59 15.22 -18.45 -15.26
CA HIS A 59 15.67 -17.81 -16.49
C HIS A 59 15.91 -16.31 -16.30
N PHE A 60 14.90 -15.60 -15.79
CA PHE A 60 14.95 -14.15 -15.57
C PHE A 60 15.49 -13.75 -14.20
N LEU A 61 16.10 -12.58 -14.12
CA LEU A 61 16.44 -11.88 -12.89
C LEU A 61 15.48 -10.70 -12.74
N TRP A 62 14.67 -10.74 -11.69
CA TRP A 62 13.61 -9.76 -11.48
C TRP A 62 14.10 -8.57 -10.67
N VAL A 63 13.81 -7.35 -11.15
CA VAL A 63 14.03 -6.12 -10.40
C VAL A 63 12.68 -5.43 -10.20
N GLY A 64 12.17 -5.41 -8.97
CA GLY A 64 10.84 -4.89 -8.64
C GLY A 64 10.86 -3.49 -8.02
N SER A 65 9.86 -2.67 -8.34
CA SER A 65 9.59 -1.39 -7.65
C SER A 65 9.07 -1.56 -6.22
N ASP A 66 8.80 -0.44 -5.53
CA ASP A 66 8.26 -0.36 -4.17
C ASP A 66 6.90 -1.04 -3.97
N SER A 67 6.15 -1.21 -5.06
CA SER A 67 4.92 -1.98 -5.10
C SER A 67 5.12 -3.45 -4.73
N TRP A 68 6.30 -4.03 -5.01
CA TRP A 68 6.70 -5.32 -4.49
C TRP A 68 7.34 -5.15 -3.11
N GLY A 69 8.44 -4.39 -3.02
CA GLY A 69 9.15 -4.14 -1.77
C GLY A 69 9.40 -5.44 -0.97
N SER A 70 8.91 -5.48 0.27
CA SER A 70 9.01 -6.65 1.15
C SER A 70 7.72 -7.50 1.21
N LYS A 71 6.75 -7.27 0.32
CA LYS A 71 5.46 -7.95 0.38
C LYS A 71 5.56 -9.40 -0.08
N ILE A 72 4.92 -10.29 0.66
CA ILE A 72 4.89 -11.73 0.36
C ILE A 72 3.86 -12.08 -0.73
N SER A 73 2.77 -11.31 -0.83
CA SER A 73 1.62 -11.58 -1.71
C SER A 73 1.97 -11.80 -3.20
N PRO A 74 2.87 -11.03 -3.83
CA PRO A 74 3.31 -11.32 -5.19
C PRO A 74 4.02 -12.66 -5.39
N VAL A 75 4.55 -13.24 -4.31
CA VAL A 75 5.50 -14.37 -4.35
C VAL A 75 4.87 -15.69 -3.87
N VAL A 76 3.82 -15.64 -3.04
CA VAL A 76 3.15 -16.84 -2.50
C VAL A 76 2.73 -17.80 -3.62
N GLN A 77 3.25 -19.03 -3.60
CA GLN A 77 3.10 -20.10 -4.61
C GLN A 77 3.96 -19.96 -5.87
N GLN A 78 4.78 -18.91 -5.99
CA GLN A 78 5.72 -18.67 -7.09
C GLN A 78 7.15 -18.41 -6.58
N GLU A 79 7.49 -18.90 -5.38
CA GLU A 79 8.73 -18.59 -4.65
C GLU A 79 9.98 -18.88 -5.49
N ARG A 80 10.01 -20.05 -6.15
CA ARG A 80 11.14 -20.46 -7.01
C ARG A 80 11.34 -19.57 -8.23
N VAL A 81 10.27 -18.94 -8.75
CA VAL A 81 10.38 -18.02 -9.89
C VAL A 81 10.93 -16.68 -9.45
N ALA A 82 10.58 -16.24 -8.24
CA ALA A 82 11.03 -14.99 -7.65
C ALA A 82 12.41 -15.09 -6.98
N GLU A 83 13.01 -16.28 -6.90
CA GLU A 83 14.30 -16.49 -6.26
C GLU A 83 15.39 -15.61 -6.90
N GLY A 84 16.15 -14.88 -6.08
CA GLY A 84 17.17 -13.93 -6.54
C GLY A 84 16.63 -12.56 -6.99
N ALA A 85 15.33 -12.30 -6.86
CA ALA A 85 14.77 -10.99 -7.16
C ALA A 85 15.34 -9.89 -6.26
N VAL A 86 15.57 -8.71 -6.85
CA VAL A 86 15.97 -7.49 -6.14
C VAL A 86 14.80 -6.53 -6.15
N THR A 87 14.37 -6.06 -4.99
CA THR A 87 13.26 -5.11 -4.89
C THR A 87 13.70 -3.84 -4.17
N ILE A 88 13.02 -2.75 -4.50
CA ILE A 88 13.22 -1.46 -3.85
C ILE A 88 12.17 -1.33 -2.75
N LEU A 89 12.57 -0.89 -1.57
CA LEU A 89 11.64 -0.54 -0.50
C LEU A 89 12.06 0.81 0.11
N PRO A 90 11.19 1.84 0.07
CA PRO A 90 11.47 3.08 0.77
C PRO A 90 11.73 2.82 2.26
N LYS A 91 12.72 3.52 2.81
CA LYS A 91 13.02 3.42 4.24
C LYS A 91 11.79 3.85 5.03
N ARG A 92 11.33 2.96 5.91
CA ARG A 92 10.12 3.12 6.72
C ARG A 92 10.39 2.68 8.15
N VAL A 93 9.62 3.21 9.10
CA VAL A 93 9.63 2.76 10.49
C VAL A 93 8.22 2.35 10.89
N SER A 94 8.12 1.27 11.67
CA SER A 94 6.84 0.85 12.24
C SER A 94 6.32 1.89 13.23
N VAL A 95 5.03 2.19 13.14
CA VAL A 95 4.38 3.16 14.04
C VAL A 95 3.67 2.42 15.17
N ASP A 96 4.32 2.24 16.32
CA ASP A 96 3.78 1.46 17.46
C ASP A 96 2.41 1.96 17.96
N ALA A 97 2.17 3.27 17.86
CA ALA A 97 0.88 3.85 18.21
C ALA A 97 -0.24 3.38 17.27
N PHE A 98 0.05 3.23 15.97
CA PHE A 98 -0.89 2.68 15.00
C PHE A 98 -1.15 1.20 15.29
N ASP A 99 -0.11 0.43 15.57
CA ASP A 99 -0.22 -0.98 15.95
C ASP A 99 -1.15 -1.17 17.15
N ARG A 100 -0.93 -0.42 18.23
CA ARG A 100 -1.79 -0.48 19.42
C ARG A 100 -3.22 -0.08 19.10
N TYR A 101 -3.41 0.98 18.33
CA TYR A 101 -4.73 1.42 17.90
C TYR A 101 -5.46 0.34 17.09
N PHE A 102 -4.81 -0.18 16.04
CA PHE A 102 -5.40 -1.15 15.11
C PHE A 102 -5.69 -2.49 15.79
N LYS A 103 -4.73 -3.04 16.55
CA LYS A 103 -4.90 -4.30 17.30
C LYS A 103 -5.97 -4.23 18.39
N SER A 104 -6.27 -3.03 18.89
CA SER A 104 -7.35 -2.82 19.88
C SER A 104 -8.75 -2.70 19.26
N ARG A 105 -8.87 -2.64 17.94
CA ARG A 105 -10.18 -2.53 17.27
C ARG A 105 -10.95 -3.86 17.34
N SER A 106 -12.24 -3.75 17.61
CA SER A 106 -13.19 -4.85 17.63
C SER A 106 -14.48 -4.42 16.94
N LEU A 107 -15.32 -5.39 16.55
CA LEU A 107 -16.63 -5.12 15.97
C LEU A 107 -17.52 -4.25 16.87
N SER A 108 -17.33 -4.34 18.19
CA SER A 108 -18.09 -3.54 19.16
C SER A 108 -17.63 -2.08 19.24
N ASN A 109 -16.33 -1.80 19.06
CA ASN A 109 -15.75 -0.47 19.28
C ASN A 109 -15.39 0.28 17.98
N ASN A 110 -15.63 -0.32 16.81
CA ASN A 110 -15.30 0.27 15.52
C ASN A 110 -16.48 0.30 14.54
N ARG A 111 -17.53 1.05 14.89
CA ARG A 111 -18.72 1.23 14.03
C ARG A 111 -18.55 2.30 12.95
N ARG A 112 -17.49 3.11 13.02
CA ARG A 112 -17.22 4.21 12.07
C ARG A 112 -16.78 3.69 10.71
N ASN A 113 -16.03 2.59 10.67
CA ASN A 113 -15.54 2.01 9.43
C ASN A 113 -16.56 0.98 8.90
N VAL A 114 -17.24 1.33 7.80
CA VAL A 114 -18.30 0.51 7.19
C VAL A 114 -17.78 -0.81 6.61
N TRP A 115 -16.49 -0.88 6.25
CA TRP A 115 -15.85 -2.08 5.72
C TRP A 115 -15.26 -2.98 6.82
N PHE A 116 -15.34 -2.57 8.11
CA PHE A 116 -14.69 -3.31 9.19
C PHE A 116 -15.32 -4.69 9.43
N ALA A 117 -16.61 -4.84 9.13
CA ALA A 117 -17.30 -6.13 9.22
C ALA A 117 -16.77 -7.13 8.17
N GLU A 118 -16.60 -6.68 6.92
CA GLU A 118 -16.05 -7.48 5.82
C GLU A 118 -14.59 -7.88 6.12
N PHE A 119 -13.77 -6.91 6.51
CA PHE A 119 -12.40 -7.17 6.96
C PHE A 119 -12.36 -8.24 8.07
N TRP A 120 -13.27 -8.18 9.04
CA TRP A 120 -13.29 -9.15 10.15
C TRP A 120 -13.57 -10.57 9.67
N GLU A 121 -14.53 -10.75 8.76
CA GLU A 121 -14.86 -12.04 8.17
C GLU A 121 -13.69 -12.63 7.39
N GLU A 122 -13.02 -11.84 6.56
CA GLU A 122 -11.88 -12.27 5.76
C GLU A 122 -10.66 -12.60 6.64
N ASN A 123 -10.29 -11.68 7.53
CA ASN A 123 -9.09 -11.78 8.35
C ASN A 123 -9.14 -12.96 9.33
N PHE A 124 -10.32 -13.28 9.88
CA PHE A 124 -10.50 -14.41 10.77
C PHE A 124 -11.07 -15.65 10.09
N VAL A 125 -11.36 -15.60 8.79
CA VAL A 125 -11.98 -16.68 8.01
C VAL A 125 -13.26 -17.18 8.69
N CYS A 126 -14.17 -16.26 8.98
CA CYS A 126 -15.44 -16.51 9.68
C CYS A 126 -16.60 -15.74 9.05
N LYS A 127 -17.84 -16.04 9.46
CA LYS A 127 -19.04 -15.32 9.02
C LYS A 127 -19.83 -14.71 10.17
N LEU A 128 -20.19 -13.45 10.02
CA LEU A 128 -21.06 -12.68 10.91
C LEU A 128 -22.52 -13.03 10.61
N GLY A 129 -23.37 -13.07 11.63
CA GLY A 129 -24.81 -13.26 11.44
C GLY A 129 -25.27 -14.65 10.98
N GLN A 130 -24.41 -15.68 10.94
CA GLN A 130 -24.87 -17.03 10.58
C GLN A 130 -25.84 -17.61 11.63
N HIS A 131 -27.01 -18.04 11.12
CA HIS A 131 -28.01 -18.85 11.81
C HIS A 131 -27.97 -20.28 11.22
N GLY A 132 -27.63 -21.26 12.07
CA GLY A 132 -27.63 -22.68 11.71
C GLY A 132 -26.26 -23.22 11.26
N LYS A 133 -25.93 -24.43 11.72
CA LYS A 133 -24.75 -25.19 11.29
C LYS A 133 -25.14 -26.03 10.08
N ARG A 134 -24.80 -25.60 8.86
CA ARG A 134 -24.82 -26.48 7.69
C ARG A 134 -23.44 -27.17 7.57
N PRO A 135 -23.36 -28.47 7.27
CA PRO A 135 -22.07 -29.11 7.00
C PRO A 135 -21.34 -28.36 5.87
N GLY A 136 -20.12 -27.87 6.14
CA GLY A 136 -19.33 -27.08 5.20
C GLY A 136 -19.50 -25.55 5.29
N SER A 137 -20.31 -25.03 6.21
CA SER A 137 -20.41 -23.58 6.42
C SER A 137 -19.16 -23.02 7.12
N PRO A 138 -18.66 -21.82 6.75
CA PRO A 138 -17.58 -21.14 7.47
C PRO A 138 -17.89 -21.01 8.96
N LYS A 139 -16.86 -20.99 9.81
CA LYS A 139 -17.06 -20.83 11.27
C LYS A 139 -17.79 -19.52 11.55
N LYS A 140 -18.65 -19.52 12.56
CA LYS A 140 -19.30 -18.28 13.03
C LYS A 140 -18.29 -17.41 13.76
N CYS A 141 -18.25 -16.11 13.46
CA CYS A 141 -17.43 -15.18 14.23
C CYS A 141 -17.99 -15.04 15.66
N THR A 142 -17.11 -15.02 16.65
CA THR A 142 -17.42 -14.90 18.09
C THR A 142 -17.45 -13.45 18.57
N ALA A 143 -16.89 -12.52 17.78
CA ALA A 143 -16.64 -11.12 18.13
C ALA A 143 -15.64 -10.92 19.31
N LEU A 144 -14.97 -12.00 19.74
CA LEU A 144 -13.91 -12.00 20.74
C LEU A 144 -12.52 -12.17 20.12
N GLU A 145 -12.45 -12.33 18.80
CA GLU A 145 -11.19 -12.43 18.08
C GLU A 145 -10.38 -11.13 18.23
N LYS A 146 -9.05 -11.24 18.19
CA LYS A 146 -8.12 -10.12 18.29
C LYS A 146 -7.11 -10.16 17.17
N VAL A 147 -6.95 -9.02 16.49
CA VAL A 147 -5.95 -8.85 15.43
C VAL A 147 -4.55 -9.02 16.01
N GLY A 148 -3.71 -9.83 15.35
CA GLY A 148 -2.36 -10.14 15.79
C GLY A 148 -2.25 -11.23 16.87
N ARG A 149 -3.36 -11.66 17.48
CA ARG A 149 -3.41 -12.86 18.35
C ARG A 149 -4.06 -14.04 17.64
N ASP A 150 -5.24 -13.79 17.07
CA ASP A 150 -6.06 -14.82 16.44
C ASP A 150 -6.01 -14.74 14.89
N SER A 151 -5.17 -13.84 14.36
CA SER A 151 -4.88 -13.64 12.93
C SER A 151 -3.46 -13.13 12.75
N THR A 152 -2.87 -13.39 11.58
CA THR A 152 -1.58 -12.83 11.19
C THR A 152 -1.70 -11.32 10.99
N TYR A 153 -0.79 -10.54 11.60
CA TYR A 153 -0.75 -9.11 11.44
C TYR A 153 0.68 -8.64 11.17
N GLU A 154 0.86 -7.98 10.04
CA GLU A 154 2.03 -7.18 9.71
C GLU A 154 1.55 -5.75 9.41
N GLN A 155 2.20 -4.74 10.00
CA GLN A 155 1.84 -3.36 9.71
C GLN A 155 2.15 -3.05 8.24
N GLU A 156 1.16 -2.53 7.52
CA GLU A 156 1.44 -2.10 6.15
C GLU A 156 2.46 -0.97 6.14
N GLY A 157 3.50 -1.10 5.35
CA GLY A 157 4.63 -0.21 5.48
C GLY A 157 4.46 1.17 4.90
N LYS A 158 3.31 1.47 4.30
CA LYS A 158 2.96 2.82 3.89
C LYS A 158 2.27 3.63 5.01
N VAL A 159 2.00 3.03 6.16
CA VAL A 159 1.34 3.68 7.31
C VAL A 159 2.06 4.94 7.77
N GLN A 160 3.40 4.94 7.83
CA GLN A 160 4.16 6.14 8.22
C GLN A 160 3.91 7.29 7.24
N PHE A 161 4.00 7.04 5.93
CA PHE A 161 3.80 8.08 4.91
C PHE A 161 2.37 8.65 4.93
N VAL A 162 1.36 7.82 5.18
CA VAL A 162 -0.03 8.27 5.34
C VAL A 162 -0.18 9.15 6.59
N MET A 163 0.42 8.76 7.71
CA MET A 163 0.43 9.57 8.93
C MET A 163 1.11 10.92 8.68
N ASP A 164 2.31 10.90 8.09
CA ASP A 164 3.10 12.10 7.81
C ASP A 164 2.33 13.05 6.86
N ALA A 165 1.60 12.54 5.88
CA ALA A 165 0.74 13.37 5.01
C ALA A 165 -0.42 14.05 5.78
N VAL A 166 -1.07 13.34 6.70
CA VAL A 166 -2.12 13.92 7.55
C VAL A 166 -1.54 15.00 8.48
N TYR A 167 -0.38 14.74 9.07
CA TYR A 167 0.32 15.73 9.91
C TYR A 167 0.77 16.94 9.10
N ALA A 168 1.25 16.76 7.86
CA ALA A 168 1.62 17.86 6.98
C ALA A 168 0.44 18.80 6.75
N MET A 169 -0.74 18.26 6.44
CA MET A 169 -1.95 19.08 6.29
C MET A 169 -2.35 19.76 7.61
N ALA A 170 -2.28 19.06 8.74
CA ALA A 170 -2.57 19.64 10.05
C ALA A 170 -1.63 20.81 10.39
N HIS A 171 -0.33 20.67 10.12
CA HIS A 171 0.67 21.72 10.30
C HIS A 171 0.42 22.92 9.37
N ALA A 172 0.07 22.68 8.10
CA ALA A 172 -0.28 23.73 7.15
C ALA A 172 -1.50 24.54 7.63
N LEU A 173 -2.58 23.85 8.02
CA LEU A 173 -3.79 24.49 8.53
C LEU A 173 -3.52 25.25 9.83
N HIS A 174 -2.69 24.70 10.71
CA HIS A 174 -2.30 25.37 11.95
C HIS A 174 -1.48 26.64 11.69
N HIS A 175 -0.54 26.60 10.74
CA HIS A 175 0.25 27.77 10.35
C HIS A 175 -0.65 28.86 9.76
N MET A 176 -1.51 28.50 8.80
CA MET A 176 -2.50 29.39 8.21
C MET A 176 -3.43 30.00 9.27
N HIS A 177 -3.87 29.21 10.24
CA HIS A 177 -4.71 29.70 11.35
C HIS A 177 -3.99 30.72 12.21
N ARG A 178 -2.73 30.48 12.56
CA ARG A 178 -1.94 31.44 13.34
C ARG A 178 -1.78 32.77 12.61
N GLU A 179 -1.58 32.73 11.30
CA GLU A 179 -1.40 33.92 10.46
C GLU A 179 -2.71 34.68 10.25
N LEU A 180 -3.80 33.99 9.90
CA LEU A 180 -5.07 34.63 9.54
C LEU A 180 -5.94 34.97 10.75
N CYS A 181 -5.86 34.19 11.82
CA CYS A 181 -6.77 34.28 12.96
C CYS A 181 -6.08 34.70 14.27
N SER A 182 -4.76 34.81 14.33
CA SER A 182 -4.00 35.39 15.48
C SER A 182 -4.41 34.82 16.86
N GLY A 183 -4.70 33.52 16.96
CA GLY A 183 -5.08 32.87 18.22
C GLY A 183 -6.58 32.86 18.56
N PHE A 184 -7.43 33.27 17.63
CA PHE A 184 -8.88 33.08 17.75
C PHE A 184 -9.24 31.60 17.99
N PRO A 185 -10.03 31.24 19.01
CA PRO A 185 -10.47 29.87 19.22
C PRO A 185 -11.33 29.36 18.05
N GLY A 186 -10.91 28.26 17.43
CA GLY A 186 -11.61 27.70 16.25
C GLY A 186 -11.37 28.52 14.97
N LEU A 187 -12.21 28.34 13.96
CA LEU A 187 -12.06 29.03 12.67
C LEU A 187 -12.58 30.47 12.76
N CYS A 188 -11.76 31.43 12.35
CA CYS A 188 -12.19 32.82 12.18
C CYS A 188 -12.82 33.03 10.79
N PRO A 189 -13.55 34.15 10.56
CA PRO A 189 -14.21 34.41 9.27
C PRO A 189 -13.27 34.39 8.06
N ARG A 190 -11.97 34.72 8.23
CA ARG A 190 -10.96 34.65 7.16
C ARG A 190 -10.65 33.24 6.70
N MET A 191 -10.88 32.23 7.54
CA MET A 191 -10.72 30.81 7.21
C MET A 191 -12.05 30.09 6.92
N ALA A 192 -13.17 30.81 6.88
CA ALA A 192 -14.47 30.21 6.58
C ALA A 192 -14.54 29.70 5.13
N ASN A 193 -13.90 30.42 4.20
CA ASN A 193 -13.79 30.06 2.79
C ASN A 193 -12.33 30.16 2.36
N ILE A 194 -11.57 29.08 2.54
CA ILE A 194 -10.13 29.03 2.24
C ILE A 194 -9.91 28.98 0.73
N ASP A 195 -9.06 29.86 0.20
CA ASP A 195 -8.55 29.75 -1.17
C ASP A 195 -7.53 28.59 -1.24
N GLY A 196 -7.72 27.67 -2.19
CA GLY A 196 -6.83 26.55 -2.41
C GLY A 196 -5.39 26.98 -2.72
N LYS A 197 -5.18 28.15 -3.35
CA LYS A 197 -3.82 28.68 -3.59
C LYS A 197 -3.13 29.12 -2.32
N GLU A 198 -3.86 29.76 -1.41
CA GLU A 198 -3.37 30.19 -0.09
C GLU A 198 -3.03 28.97 0.77
N LEU A 199 -3.93 27.98 0.82
CA LEU A 199 -3.65 26.72 1.51
C LEU A 199 -2.42 26.00 0.93
N LEU A 200 -2.30 25.94 -0.41
CA LEU A 200 -1.17 25.30 -1.06
C LEU A 200 0.16 25.98 -0.72
N ALA A 201 0.18 27.32 -0.58
CA ALA A 201 1.36 28.05 -0.13
C ALA A 201 1.77 27.60 1.28
N HIS A 202 0.81 27.45 2.20
CA HIS A 202 1.09 26.93 3.53
C HIS A 202 1.56 25.46 3.52
N VAL A 203 0.94 24.60 2.71
CA VAL A 203 1.36 23.19 2.57
C VAL A 203 2.81 23.09 2.10
N ARG A 204 3.21 23.88 1.10
CA ARG A 204 4.61 23.91 0.59
C ARG A 204 5.61 24.43 1.60
N ALA A 205 5.18 25.30 2.52
CA ALA A 205 6.02 25.84 3.58
C ALA A 205 6.14 24.92 4.81
N VAL A 206 5.45 23.76 4.81
CA VAL A 206 5.52 22.82 5.92
C VAL A 206 6.92 22.22 6.03
N ALA A 207 7.52 22.42 7.20
CA ALA A 207 8.69 21.69 7.67
C ALA A 207 8.44 21.26 9.11
N PHE A 208 8.42 19.95 9.35
CA PHE A 208 8.30 19.40 10.70
C PHE A 208 9.09 18.11 10.85
N ASN A 209 9.51 17.84 12.08
CA ASN A 209 10.07 16.54 12.40
C ASN A 209 8.92 15.57 12.61
N GLY A 210 8.69 14.70 11.61
CA GLY A 210 7.93 13.47 11.82
C GLY A 210 8.64 12.59 12.85
N LYS A 211 7.94 11.55 13.35
CA LYS A 211 8.48 10.71 14.44
C LYS A 211 9.87 10.11 14.15
N ASN A 212 10.22 9.92 12.88
CA ASN A 212 11.47 9.26 12.46
C ASN A 212 12.22 9.94 11.30
N CYS A 213 11.71 11.04 10.73
CA CYS A 213 12.40 11.82 9.69
C CYS A 213 11.81 13.23 9.59
N CYS A 214 12.62 14.18 9.10
CA CYS A 214 12.15 15.52 8.76
C CYS A 214 11.27 15.46 7.50
N CYS A 215 10.02 15.88 7.61
CA CYS A 215 9.10 16.03 6.48
C CYS A 215 9.17 17.47 5.99
N CYS A 216 9.66 17.64 4.75
CA CYS A 216 9.76 18.91 4.06
C CYS A 216 9.31 18.72 2.60
N PHE A 217 8.76 19.78 2.01
CA PHE A 217 8.44 19.81 0.59
C PHE A 217 9.51 20.58 -0.21
N ASN A 218 9.79 20.15 -1.43
CA ASN A 218 10.68 20.80 -2.38
C ASN A 218 9.88 21.51 -3.51
N SER A 219 10.55 22.40 -4.25
CA SER A 219 10.02 23.10 -5.43
C SER A 219 9.32 22.24 -6.50
N THR A 220 9.65 20.94 -6.61
CA THR A 220 9.03 20.01 -7.58
C THR A 220 7.93 19.14 -6.98
N ASP A 221 7.63 19.29 -5.69
CA ASP A 221 6.56 18.53 -5.06
C ASP A 221 5.22 19.14 -5.50
N VAL A 222 4.62 18.50 -6.50
CA VAL A 222 3.31 18.82 -7.04
C VAL A 222 2.36 17.69 -6.65
N LEU A 223 1.27 18.04 -5.97
CA LEU A 223 0.10 17.19 -5.80
C LEU A 223 -0.59 16.95 -7.14
#